data_AF-A0A968TSN9-F1
#
_entry.id   AF-A0A968TSN9-F1
#
_cell.length_a   1.000
_cell.length_b   1.000
_cell.length_c   1.000
_cell.angle_alpha   90.00
_cell.angle_beta   90.00
_cell.angle_gamma   90.00
#
_symmetry.space_group_name_H-M   'P 1'
#
loop_
_entity.id
_entity.type
_entity.pdbx_description
1 polymer ?
#
loop_
_entity_poly.entity_id
_entity_poly.type
_entity_poly.pdbx_seq_one_letter_code
_entity_poly.pdbx_strand_id
1 'polypeptide(L)'
;MLDEGYFMYYEEVDLCLRARRAGWECWYVPAARVVHLVGQSSGVKQNQDNLKPLPRYWFDSRRRYFQKNHGRGYALITELAWMIGHLTWCLRSRLQRKSSRPTPGRVRDSLRFVVWPLVKAQG
;
A
#
# COMPACT_ATOMS: atom_id res chain seq x y z
N MET A 1 9.67 4.79 18.98
CA MET A 1 8.29 4.25 19.16
C MET A 1 7.52 4.28 17.85
N LEU A 2 6.57 3.36 17.65
CA LEU A 2 5.64 3.37 16.51
C LEU A 2 4.65 4.54 16.61
N ASP A 3 4.14 5.01 15.47
CA ASP A 3 3.15 6.11 15.40
C ASP A 3 1.73 5.52 15.49
N GLU A 4 1.02 5.84 16.56
CA GLU A 4 -0.34 5.36 16.86
C GLU A 4 -1.40 5.81 15.85
N GLY A 5 -1.06 6.77 14.97
CA GLY A 5 -1.91 7.15 13.85
C GLY A 5 -2.00 6.11 12.73
N TYR A 6 -1.22 5.03 12.78
CA TYR A 6 -1.37 3.85 11.93
C TYR A 6 -2.07 2.73 12.70
N PHE A 7 -3.14 2.17 12.14
CA PHE A 7 -3.75 0.95 12.69
C PHE A 7 -2.98 -0.31 12.26
N MET A 8 -2.67 -0.42 10.97
CA MET A 8 -1.90 -1.51 10.37
C MET A 8 -1.36 -1.07 9.00
N TYR A 9 -0.20 -1.61 8.62
CA TYR A 9 0.60 -1.25 7.45
C TYR A 9 1.23 0.15 7.55
N TYR A 10 2.45 0.27 7.04
CA TYR A 10 3.25 1.50 6.97
C TYR A 10 3.76 2.04 8.31
N GLU A 11 3.34 1.50 9.46
CA GLU A 11 3.90 1.85 10.77
C GLU A 11 5.39 1.53 10.88
N GLU A 12 5.78 0.38 10.33
CA GLU A 12 7.14 -0.12 10.27
C GLU A 12 7.97 0.65 9.24
N VAL A 13 7.36 1.00 8.11
CA VAL A 13 8.01 1.80 7.06
C VAL A 13 8.30 3.22 7.57
N ASP A 14 7.34 3.83 8.26
CA ASP A 14 7.51 5.14 8.90
C ASP A 14 8.57 5.10 10.00
N LEU A 15 8.60 4.04 10.81
CA LEU A 15 9.64 3.84 11.82
C LEU A 15 11.03 3.75 11.20
N CYS A 16 11.20 2.93 10.16
CA CYS A 16 12.47 2.79 9.44
C CYS A 16 12.92 4.11 8.81
N LEU A 17 12.01 4.87 8.21
CA LEU A 17 12.32 6.18 7.65
C LEU A 17 12.75 7.17 8.74
N ARG A 18 12.07 7.18 9.90
CA ARG A 18 12.45 8.02 11.05
C ARG A 18 13.81 7.63 11.62
N ALA A 19 14.07 6.34 11.79
CA ALA A 19 15.36 5.83 12.25
C ALA A 19 16.48 6.28 11.29
N ARG A 20 16.30 6.10 9.97
CA ARG A 20 17.25 6.57 8.96
C ARG A 20 17.48 8.09 9.04
N ARG A 21 16.41 8.89 9.17
CA ARG A 21 16.52 10.36 9.33
C ARG A 21 17.24 10.77 10.62
N ALA A 22 17.20 9.93 11.65
CA ALA A 22 17.94 10.11 12.90
C ALA A 22 19.38 9.58 12.83
N GLY A 23 19.87 9.16 11.66
CA GLY A 23 21.23 8.67 11.46
C GLY A 23 21.44 7.19 11.80
N TRP A 24 20.37 6.43 12.03
CA TRP A 24 20.47 5.00 12.33
C TRP A 24 20.66 4.19 11.05
N GLU A 25 21.39 3.08 11.18
CA GLU A 25 21.65 2.14 10.11
C GLU A 25 20.62 1.01 10.06
N CYS A 26 20.45 0.43 8.87
CA CYS A 26 19.61 -0.76 8.66
C CYS A 26 20.51 -1.91 8.20
N TRP A 27 20.66 -2.92 9.05
CA TRP A 27 21.55 -4.05 8.81
C TRP A 27 20.77 -5.30 8.38
N TYR A 28 21.28 -5.99 7.37
CA TYR A 28 20.82 -7.32 6.99
C TYR A 28 21.79 -8.37 7.56
N VAL A 29 21.28 -9.29 8.38
CA VAL A 29 22.09 -10.33 9.04
C VAL A 29 21.73 -11.70 8.45
N PRO A 30 22.50 -12.22 7.48
CA PRO A 30 22.15 -13.46 6.77
C PRO A 30 22.19 -14.71 7.68
N ALA A 31 22.92 -14.64 8.80
CA ALA A 31 22.95 -15.70 9.81
C ALA A 31 21.62 -15.81 10.60
N ALA A 32 20.87 -14.72 10.73
CA ALA A 32 19.57 -14.72 11.38
C ALA A 32 18.50 -15.18 10.39
N ARG A 33 17.88 -16.34 10.65
CA ARG A 33 16.87 -16.94 9.76
C ARG A 33 15.50 -16.95 10.42
N VAL A 34 14.52 -16.39 9.73
CA VAL A 34 13.11 -16.37 10.14
C VAL A 34 12.24 -16.77 8.96
N VAL A 35 11.26 -17.65 9.19
CA VAL A 35 10.32 -18.10 8.15
C VAL A 35 9.07 -17.23 8.21
N HIS A 36 8.79 -16.49 7.14
CA HIS A 36 7.54 -15.75 6.99
C HIS A 36 6.51 -16.62 6.26
N LEU A 37 5.50 -17.08 7.00
CA LEU A 37 4.38 -17.85 6.46
C LEU A 37 3.37 -16.91 5.77
N VAL A 38 3.72 -16.48 4.55
CA VAL A 38 2.99 -15.46 3.78
C VAL A 38 1.50 -15.77 3.68
N GLY A 39 0.68 -14.81 4.11
CA GLY A 39 -0.77 -14.86 3.98
C GLY A 39 -1.49 -15.86 4.89
N GLN A 40 -0.78 -16.48 5.85
CA GLN A 40 -1.37 -17.43 6.80
C GLN A 40 -2.47 -16.77 7.65
N SER A 41 -2.20 -15.60 8.22
CA SER A 41 -3.18 -14.88 9.06
C SER A 41 -4.36 -14.31 8.27
N SER A 42 -4.17 -14.06 6.97
CA SER A 42 -5.18 -13.47 6.09
C SER A 42 -5.95 -14.50 5.25
N GLY A 43 -5.59 -15.78 5.31
CA GLY A 43 -6.25 -16.87 4.57
C GLY A 43 -6.07 -16.81 3.05
N VAL A 44 -5.14 -16.00 2.54
CA VAL A 44 -4.97 -15.73 1.09
C VAL A 44 -4.66 -17.00 0.29
N LYS A 45 -4.02 -17.99 0.91
CA LYS A 45 -3.68 -19.28 0.27
C LYS A 45 -4.89 -20.21 0.06
N GLN A 46 -5.98 -20.05 0.81
CA GLN A 46 -7.14 -20.96 0.76
C GLN A 46 -8.15 -20.63 -0.34
N ASN A 47 -8.07 -19.45 -0.96
CA ASN A 47 -9.15 -18.94 -1.81
C ASN A 47 -8.61 -18.04 -2.94
N GLN A 48 -7.83 -18.62 -3.86
CA GLN A 48 -7.28 -17.88 -5.01
C GLN A 48 -8.39 -17.30 -5.91
N ASP A 49 -9.58 -17.91 -5.90
CA ASP A 49 -10.75 -17.45 -6.67
C ASP A 49 -11.56 -16.35 -5.96
N ASN A 50 -11.35 -16.13 -4.66
CA ASN A 50 -12.07 -15.15 -3.84
C ASN A 50 -11.15 -13.99 -3.41
N LEU A 51 -10.77 -13.16 -4.38
CA LEU A 51 -10.02 -11.93 -4.13
C LEU A 51 -10.87 -10.93 -3.32
N LYS A 52 -10.62 -10.86 -2.01
CA LYS A 52 -11.24 -9.86 -1.14
C LYS A 52 -10.69 -8.46 -1.46
N PRO A 53 -11.55 -7.41 -1.45
CA PRO A 53 -11.09 -6.03 -1.53
C PRO A 53 -10.12 -5.70 -0.39
N LEU A 54 -9.20 -4.78 -0.66
CA LEU A 54 -8.30 -4.26 0.38
C LEU A 54 -9.13 -3.52 1.44
N PRO A 55 -8.85 -3.73 2.74
CA PRO A 55 -9.57 -3.05 3.80
C PRO A 55 -9.22 -1.55 3.81
N ARG A 56 -10.16 -0.73 4.27
CA ARG A 56 -10.01 0.74 4.28
C ARG A 56 -8.75 1.22 5.00
N TYR A 57 -8.40 0.60 6.12
CA TYR A 57 -7.22 0.99 6.90
C TYR A 57 -5.91 0.89 6.11
N TRP A 58 -5.83 0.01 5.09
CA TRP A 58 -4.68 -0.05 4.20
C TRP A 58 -4.50 1.25 3.41
N PHE A 59 -5.60 1.81 2.88
CA PHE A 59 -5.58 3.08 2.15
C PHE A 59 -5.32 4.26 3.09
N ASP A 60 -5.93 4.26 4.27
CA ASP A 60 -5.73 5.31 5.27
C ASP A 60 -4.27 5.38 5.75
N SER A 61 -3.67 4.23 6.07
CA SER A 61 -2.25 4.12 6.44
C SER A 61 -1.32 4.56 5.31
N ARG A 62 -1.54 4.07 4.08
CA ARG A 62 -0.74 4.46 2.92
C ARG A 62 -0.81 5.97 2.64
N ARG A 63 -2.02 6.54 2.66
CA ARG A 63 -2.24 7.99 2.47
C ARG A 63 -1.51 8.79 3.55
N ARG A 64 -1.66 8.40 4.82
CA ARG A 64 -0.98 9.03 5.97
C ARG A 64 0.53 9.03 5.76
N TYR A 65 1.13 7.89 5.42
CA TYR A 65 2.57 7.78 5.23
C TYR A 65 3.10 8.76 4.19
N PHE A 66 2.54 8.74 2.98
CA PHE A 66 3.02 9.62 1.92
C PHE A 66 2.77 11.10 2.23
N GLN A 67 1.60 11.43 2.79
CA GLN A 67 1.26 12.80 3.16
C GLN A 67 2.17 13.33 4.28
N LYS A 68 2.38 12.54 5.33
CA LYS A 68 3.22 12.90 6.49
C LYS A 68 4.69 13.09 6.09
N ASN A 69 5.22 12.19 5.27
CA ASN A 69 6.66 12.12 5.03
C ASN A 69 7.15 12.86 3.78
N HIS A 70 6.25 13.12 2.81
CA HIS A 70 6.58 13.71 1.51
C HIS A 70 5.61 14.82 1.07
N GLY A 71 4.57 15.09 1.85
CA GLY A 71 3.56 16.10 1.54
C GLY A 71 2.43 15.61 0.64
N ARG A 72 1.39 16.45 0.52
CA ARG A 72 0.14 16.12 -0.20
C ARG A 72 0.36 15.90 -1.70
N GLY A 73 1.14 16.76 -2.36
CA GLY A 73 1.41 16.65 -3.80
C GLY A 73 2.09 15.33 -4.16
N TYR A 74 3.08 14.91 -3.37
CA TYR A 74 3.75 13.62 -3.56
C TYR A 74 2.80 12.44 -3.36
N ALA A 75 1.93 12.51 -2.34
CA ALA A 75 0.93 11.48 -2.11
C ALA A 75 -0.05 11.34 -3.30
N LEU A 76 -0.48 12.46 -3.88
CA LEU A 76 -1.32 12.47 -5.08
C LEU A 76 -0.62 11.88 -6.29
N ILE A 77 0.62 12.31 -6.58
CA ILE A 77 1.39 11.78 -7.71
C ILE A 77 1.60 10.28 -7.56
N THR A 78 1.92 9.81 -6.36
CA THR A 78 2.10 8.38 -6.07
C THR A 78 0.81 7.58 -6.29
N GLU A 79 -0.35 8.15 -5.94
CA GLU A 79 -1.64 7.50 -6.19
C GLU A 79 -1.97 7.43 -7.68
N LEU A 80 -1.78 8.55 -8.40
CA LEU A 80 -2.02 8.62 -9.84
C LEU A 80 -1.09 7.67 -10.60
N ALA A 81 0.20 7.65 -10.26
CA ALA A 81 1.17 6.73 -10.86
C ALA A 81 0.78 5.26 -10.61
N TRP A 82 0.36 4.92 -9.40
CA TRP A 82 -0.13 3.57 -9.09
C TRP A 82 -1.39 3.22 -9.91
N MET A 83 -2.35 4.14 -10.00
CA MET A 83 -3.58 3.94 -10.79
C MET A 83 -3.28 3.75 -12.28
N ILE A 84 -2.39 4.55 -12.85
CA ILE A 84 -1.93 4.41 -14.24
C ILE A 84 -1.27 3.04 -14.44
N GLY A 85 -0.35 2.65 -13.55
CA GLY A 85 0.29 1.33 -13.59
C GLY A 85 -0.70 0.17 -13.48
N HIS A 86 -1.74 0.32 -12.66
CA HIS A 86 -2.79 -0.68 -12.55
C HIS A 86 -3.64 -0.76 -13.83
N LEU A 87 -3.99 0.38 -14.43
CA LEU A 87 -4.74 0.42 -15.69
C LEU A 87 -3.94 -0.17 -16.85
N THR A 88 -2.63 0.12 -16.95
CA THR A 88 -1.76 -0.47 -17.97
C THR A 88 -1.61 -1.98 -17.77
N TRP A 89 -1.51 -2.45 -16.52
CA TRP A 89 -1.53 -3.88 -16.22
C TRP A 89 -2.86 -4.55 -16.60
N CYS A 90 -4.00 -3.93 -16.28
CA CYS A 90 -5.32 -4.42 -16.69
C CYS A 90 -5.44 -4.51 -18.22
N LEU A 91 -5.01 -3.47 -18.93
CA LEU A 91 -5.02 -3.43 -20.40
C LEU A 91 -4.14 -4.55 -20.97
N ARG A 92 -2.89 -4.65 -20.51
CA ARG A 92 -1.97 -5.71 -20.91
C ARG A 92 -2.52 -7.10 -20.63
N SER A 93 -3.14 -7.32 -19.47
CA SER A 93 -3.69 -8.62 -19.07
C SER A 93 -4.87 -9.03 -19.95
N ARG A 94 -5.71 -8.07 -20.35
CA ARG A 94 -6.79 -8.29 -21.35
C ARG A 94 -6.21 -8.67 -22.72
N LEU A 95 -5.21 -7.93 -23.19
CA LEU A 95 -4.55 -8.20 -24.48
C LEU A 95 -3.87 -9.57 -24.51
N GLN A 96 -3.22 -9.95 -23.41
CA GLN A 96 -2.52 -11.24 -23.27
C GLN A 96 -3.45 -12.40 -22.89
N ARG A 97 -4.78 -12.17 -22.80
CA ARG A 97 -5.78 -13.16 -22.38
C ARG A 97 -5.40 -13.91 -21.11
N LYS A 98 -4.75 -13.23 -20.15
CA LYS A 98 -4.37 -13.84 -18.87
C LYS A 98 -5.61 -14.07 -18.01
N SER A 99 -5.67 -15.23 -17.35
CA SER A 99 -6.76 -15.60 -16.43
C SER A 99 -6.76 -14.80 -15.12
N SER A 100 -5.68 -14.09 -14.82
CA SER A 100 -5.57 -13.25 -13.62
C SER A 100 -6.60 -12.12 -13.63
N ARG A 101 -7.59 -12.22 -12.74
CA ARG A 101 -8.63 -11.21 -12.57
C ARG A 101 -8.11 -10.06 -11.69
N PRO A 102 -8.30 -8.79 -12.08
CA PRO A 102 -7.98 -7.67 -11.20
C PRO A 102 -8.90 -7.69 -9.97
N THR A 103 -8.37 -7.33 -8.80
CA THR A 103 -9.19 -7.19 -7.59
C THR A 103 -10.29 -6.16 -7.86
N PRO A 104 -11.58 -6.50 -7.66
CA PRO A 104 -12.67 -5.58 -7.91
C PRO A 104 -12.56 -4.33 -7.06
N GLY A 105 -12.97 -3.18 -7.62
CA GLY A 105 -13.10 -1.93 -6.86
C GLY A 105 -11.80 -1.22 -6.51
N ARG A 106 -10.62 -1.76 -6.83
CA ARG A 106 -9.32 -1.20 -6.38
C ARG A 106 -9.10 0.27 -6.77
N VAL A 107 -9.41 0.63 -8.02
CA VAL A 107 -9.31 2.03 -8.50
C VAL A 107 -10.36 2.94 -7.84
N ARG A 108 -11.60 2.45 -7.70
CA ARG A 108 -12.69 3.18 -7.04
C ARG A 108 -12.33 3.47 -5.58
N ASP A 109 -11.79 2.48 -4.89
CA ASP A 109 -11.44 2.59 -3.48
C ASP A 109 -10.22 3.50 -3.28
N SER A 110 -9.24 3.46 -4.19
CA SER A 110 -8.16 4.46 -4.29
C SER A 110 -8.68 5.89 -4.45
N LEU A 111 -9.63 6.12 -5.36
CA LEU A 111 -10.24 7.44 -5.54
C LEU A 111 -10.96 7.91 -4.27
N ARG A 112 -11.77 7.01 -3.68
CA ARG A 112 -12.60 7.31 -2.50
C ARG A 112 -11.78 7.54 -1.24
N PHE A 113 -10.76 6.72 -1.02
CA PHE A 113 -10.00 6.69 0.23
C PHE A 113 -8.60 7.28 0.10
N VAL A 114 -8.14 7.76 -1.06
CA VAL A 114 -6.84 8.43 -1.16
C VAL A 114 -6.96 9.77 -1.84
N VAL A 115 -7.40 9.79 -3.10
CA VAL A 115 -7.44 11.01 -3.92
C VAL A 115 -8.42 12.03 -3.35
N TRP A 116 -9.67 11.62 -3.09
CA TRP A 116 -10.71 12.52 -2.61
C TRP A 116 -10.36 13.22 -1.29
N PRO A 117 -9.88 12.53 -0.25
CA PRO A 117 -9.41 13.20 0.98
C PRO A 117 -8.24 14.15 0.77
N LEU A 118 -7.30 13.83 -0.13
CA LEU A 118 -6.13 14.68 -0.40
C LEU A 118 -6.51 15.98 -1.13
N VAL A 119 -7.52 15.93 -2.01
CA VAL A 119 -8.03 17.08 -2.76
C VAL A 119 -8.99 17.92 -1.93
N LYS A 120 -9.89 17.30 -1.16
CA LYS A 120 -10.93 18.01 -0.40
C LYS A 120 -10.40 18.78 0.81
N ALA A 121 -9.24 18.42 1.37
CA ALA A 121 -8.64 19.10 2.52
C ALA A 121 -8.04 20.49 2.21
N GLN A 122 -8.59 21.21 1.21
CA GLN A 122 -8.21 22.56 0.78
C GLN A 122 -9.10 23.68 1.37
N GLY A 123 -9.82 23.42 2.45
CA GLY A 123 -10.57 24.42 3.23
C GLY A 123 -10.04 24.49 4.65
#